data_AF-A0A3M1Y874-F1
#
_entry.id   AF-A0A3M1Y874-F1
#
_cell.length_a   1.000
_cell.length_b   1.000
_cell.length_c   1.000
_cell.angle_alpha   90.00
_cell.angle_beta   90.00
_cell.angle_gamma   90.00
#
_symmetry.space_group_name_H-M   'P 1'
#
loop_
_entity.id
_entity.type
_entity.pdbx_description
1 polymer ?
#
loop_
_entity_poly.entity_id
_entity_poly.type
_entity_poly.pdbx_seq_one_letter_code
_entity_poly.pdbx_strand_id
1 'polypeptide(L)'
;WRLPGSSGDFAAAERPQVLRLPSGIPLGVAICLDALHGQHARSLVAQGAELLTILTYDGWWLGGNGYRQHASLHSLRAIETRRAVIRLANSGLSFWLDLAGRRHEVLPVGTIATADVRVPLHGGMTFYQQHGDWPGRYALWVSGALLVLLLGLEAWHGGKRSVLAQESPQSPRGRSSPGGRGGQSGNR
;
A
#
# COMPACT_ATOMS: atom_id res chain seq x y z
N TRP A 1 -16.45 5.83 -14.04
CA TRP A 1 -15.85 7.02 -13.40
C TRP A 1 -15.87 8.16 -14.40
N ARG A 2 -16.42 9.34 -14.06
CA ARG A 2 -16.42 10.52 -14.94
C ARG A 2 -15.28 11.45 -14.54
N LEU A 3 -14.37 11.73 -15.47
CA LEU A 3 -13.36 12.76 -15.28
C LEU A 3 -13.96 14.13 -15.69
N PRO A 4 -13.65 15.22 -14.98
CA PRO A 4 -14.04 16.56 -15.43
C PRO A 4 -13.45 16.82 -16.83
N GLY A 5 -14.31 17.07 -17.82
CA GLY A 5 -13.90 17.37 -19.20
C GLY A 5 -13.93 16.20 -20.19
N SER A 6 -14.32 14.98 -19.79
CA SER A 6 -14.58 13.89 -20.75
C SER A 6 -16.08 13.81 -21.07
N SER A 7 -16.44 13.83 -22.36
CA SER A 7 -17.82 13.69 -22.85
C SER A 7 -18.35 12.24 -22.85
N GLY A 8 -17.58 11.28 -22.33
CA GLY A 8 -17.95 9.86 -22.27
C GLY A 8 -17.64 9.20 -20.93
N ASP A 9 -18.30 8.07 -20.68
CA ASP A 9 -18.06 7.22 -19.52
C ASP A 9 -16.94 6.21 -19.84
N PHE A 10 -15.93 6.12 -18.98
CA PHE A 10 -14.88 5.10 -19.06
C PHE A 10 -15.32 3.81 -18.36
N ALA A 11 -15.09 2.67 -19.01
CA ALA A 11 -15.20 1.34 -18.41
C ALA A 11 -13.80 0.81 -18.06
N ALA A 12 -13.68 0.14 -16.92
CA ALA A 12 -12.44 -0.53 -16.55
C ALA A 12 -12.23 -1.75 -17.44
N ALA A 13 -11.00 -1.98 -17.89
CA ALA A 13 -10.63 -3.25 -18.49
C ALA A 13 -10.64 -4.34 -17.42
N GLU A 14 -11.06 -5.55 -17.78
CA GLU A 14 -11.05 -6.69 -16.85
C GLU A 14 -9.63 -7.09 -16.44
N ARG A 15 -8.67 -6.96 -17.36
CA ARG A 15 -7.27 -7.33 -17.16
C ARG A 15 -6.33 -6.40 -17.93
N PRO A 16 -5.14 -6.11 -17.40
CA PRO A 16 -4.08 -5.45 -18.17
C PRO A 16 -3.73 -6.28 -19.40
N GLN A 17 -3.45 -5.63 -20.53
CA GLN A 17 -3.11 -6.31 -21.78
C GLN A 17 -1.72 -5.94 -22.27
N VAL A 18 -1.02 -6.91 -22.83
CA VAL A 18 0.26 -6.72 -23.52
C VAL A 18 0.00 -6.56 -25.01
N LEU A 19 0.52 -5.48 -25.58
CA LEU A 19 0.46 -5.23 -27.02
C LEU A 19 1.67 -5.87 -27.70
N ARG A 20 1.51 -6.35 -28.93
CA ARG A 20 2.64 -6.75 -29.77
C ARG A 20 2.94 -5.64 -30.77
N LEU A 21 4.17 -5.13 -30.73
CA LEU A 21 4.64 -4.17 -31.72
C LEU A 21 4.81 -4.87 -33.08
N PRO A 22 4.81 -4.14 -34.22
CA PRO A 22 5.10 -4.70 -35.53
C PRO A 22 6.45 -5.44 -35.60
N SER A 23 7.41 -5.05 -34.75
CA SER A 23 8.70 -5.74 -34.58
C SER A 23 8.61 -7.08 -33.83
N GLY A 24 7.44 -7.45 -33.32
CA GLY A 24 7.20 -8.65 -32.50
C GLY A 24 7.40 -8.46 -30.99
N ILE A 25 7.98 -7.32 -30.57
CA ILE A 25 8.29 -7.03 -29.16
C ILE A 25 6.99 -6.92 -28.35
N PRO A 26 6.85 -7.68 -27.24
CA PRO A 26 5.72 -7.57 -26.32
C PRO A 26 5.88 -6.33 -25.41
N LEU A 27 4.96 -5.38 -25.55
CA LEU A 27 4.92 -4.10 -24.85
C LEU A 27 3.80 -4.09 -23.80
N GLY A 28 4.17 -3.88 -22.53
CA GLY A 28 3.22 -3.60 -21.47
C GLY A 28 2.90 -2.10 -21.42
N VAL A 29 1.61 -1.75 -21.39
CA VAL A 29 1.16 -0.34 -21.34
C VAL A 29 0.51 -0.08 -19.98
N ALA A 30 1.02 0.90 -19.26
CA ALA A 30 0.38 1.45 -18.06
C ALA A 30 -0.09 2.89 -18.33
N ILE A 31 -1.34 3.19 -18.02
CA ILE A 31 -1.91 4.51 -18.30
C ILE A 31 -1.98 5.34 -17.01
N CYS A 32 -1.31 6.49 -17.02
CA CYS A 32 -1.32 7.48 -15.96
C CYS A 32 -1.04 6.89 -14.56
N LEU A 33 -2.07 6.71 -13.74
CA LEU A 33 -1.98 6.23 -12.36
C LEU A 33 -1.80 4.71 -12.25
N ASP A 34 -2.04 3.94 -13.32
CA ASP A 34 -1.80 2.49 -13.31
C ASP A 34 -0.35 2.14 -12.95
N ALA A 35 0.58 3.00 -13.37
CA ALA A 35 2.00 2.84 -13.07
C ALA A 35 2.36 3.00 -11.59
N LEU A 36 1.47 3.56 -10.76
CA LEU A 36 1.66 3.63 -9.31
C LEU A 36 1.44 2.27 -8.63
N HIS A 37 0.71 1.36 -9.26
CA HIS A 37 0.45 0.03 -8.72
C HIS A 37 1.47 -0.98 -9.22
N GLY A 38 2.39 -1.42 -8.35
CA GLY A 38 3.43 -2.40 -8.71
C GLY A 38 2.86 -3.71 -9.24
N GLN A 39 1.70 -4.14 -8.71
CA GLN A 39 0.98 -5.31 -9.17
C GLN A 39 0.51 -5.19 -10.63
N HIS A 40 0.19 -3.98 -11.11
CA HIS A 40 -0.21 -3.75 -12.50
C HIS A 40 0.98 -4.00 -13.44
N ALA A 41 2.13 -3.37 -13.19
CA ALA A 41 3.36 -3.59 -13.95
C ALA A 41 3.81 -5.06 -13.89
N ARG A 42 3.73 -5.68 -12.71
CA ARG A 42 3.99 -7.10 -12.51
C ARG A 42 3.07 -7.98 -13.36
N SER A 43 1.77 -7.66 -13.44
CA SER A 43 0.84 -8.45 -14.27
C SER A 43 1.13 -8.35 -15.77
N LEU A 44 1.57 -7.20 -16.26
CA LEU A 44 1.99 -7.01 -17.67
C LEU A 44 3.24 -7.85 -17.98
N VAL A 45 4.22 -7.83 -17.08
CA VAL A 45 5.46 -8.62 -17.25
C VAL A 45 5.20 -10.12 -17.11
N ALA A 46 4.26 -10.53 -16.26
CA ALA A 46 3.83 -11.92 -16.16
C ALA A 46 3.16 -12.43 -17.46
N GLN A 47 2.55 -11.53 -18.23
CA GLN A 47 2.01 -11.81 -19.56
C GLN A 47 3.06 -11.77 -20.67
N GLY A 48 4.34 -11.58 -20.33
CA GLY A 48 5.46 -11.63 -21.26
C GLY A 48 5.93 -10.27 -21.78
N ALA A 49 5.50 -9.15 -21.20
CA ALA A 49 6.05 -7.85 -21.59
C ALA A 49 7.59 -7.80 -21.39
N GLU A 50 8.31 -7.42 -22.43
CA GLU A 50 9.78 -7.23 -22.44
C GLU A 50 10.18 -5.75 -22.38
N LEU A 51 9.21 -4.87 -22.62
CA LEU A 51 9.31 -3.43 -22.51
C LEU A 51 8.05 -2.90 -21.84
N LEU A 52 8.19 -1.85 -21.03
CA LEU A 52 7.04 -1.13 -20.46
C LEU A 52 6.97 0.28 -21.02
N THR A 53 5.76 0.78 -21.22
CA THR A 53 5.50 2.20 -21.49
C THR A 53 4.48 2.76 -20.52
N ILE A 54 4.67 4.03 -20.17
CA ILE A 54 3.78 4.80 -19.30
C ILE A 54 3.29 6.00 -20.09
N LEU A 55 2.01 5.98 -20.46
CA LEU A 55 1.36 7.07 -21.16
C LEU A 55 0.61 7.92 -20.15
N THR A 56 0.90 9.22 -20.05
CA THR A 56 0.29 10.08 -19.04
C THR A 56 -0.11 11.45 -19.59
N TYR A 57 -1.11 12.03 -18.95
CA TYR A 57 -1.41 13.45 -19.03
C TYR A 57 -1.13 14.09 -17.68
N ASP A 58 -0.06 14.88 -17.59
CA ASP A 58 0.36 15.52 -16.33
C ASP A 58 -0.19 16.97 -16.19
N GLY A 59 -0.99 17.44 -17.15
CA GLY A 59 -1.54 18.81 -17.10
C GLY A 59 -2.54 19.04 -15.96
N TRP A 60 -3.16 17.98 -15.44
CA TRP A 60 -4.14 18.08 -14.35
C TRP A 60 -3.55 18.44 -12.98
N TRP A 61 -2.22 18.41 -12.84
CA TRP A 61 -1.53 18.79 -11.60
C TRP A 61 -1.49 20.32 -11.39
N LEU A 62 -2.01 21.13 -12.33
CA LEU A 62 -2.15 22.60 -12.23
C LEU A 62 -0.88 23.34 -11.78
N GLY A 63 0.29 22.87 -12.24
CA GLY A 63 1.60 23.44 -11.90
C GLY A 63 2.19 22.95 -10.56
N GLY A 64 1.47 22.14 -9.80
CA GLY A 64 1.97 21.50 -8.58
C GLY A 64 3.06 20.46 -8.85
N ASN A 65 3.84 20.12 -7.82
CA ASN A 65 4.94 19.15 -7.91
C ASN A 65 4.49 17.68 -8.06
N GLY A 66 3.19 17.40 -8.11
CA GLY A 66 2.64 16.04 -8.18
C GLY A 66 3.15 15.25 -9.39
N TYR A 67 3.31 15.88 -10.55
CA TYR A 67 3.88 15.19 -11.73
C TYR A 67 5.32 14.75 -11.53
N ARG A 68 6.12 15.49 -10.74
CA ARG A 68 7.52 15.12 -10.43
C ARG A 68 7.57 13.92 -9.50
N GLN A 69 6.68 13.87 -8.51
CA GLN A 69 6.54 12.73 -7.59
C GLN A 69 6.00 11.50 -8.34
N HIS A 70 5.00 11.68 -9.20
CA HIS A 70 4.50 10.63 -10.07
C HIS A 70 5.62 10.05 -10.96
N ALA A 71 6.40 10.92 -11.59
CA ALA A 71 7.52 10.54 -12.45
C ALA A 71 8.69 9.87 -11.70
N SER A 72 8.93 10.18 -10.42
CA SER A 72 9.99 9.53 -9.65
C SER A 72 9.61 8.09 -9.27
N LEU A 73 8.33 7.82 -9.02
CA LEU A 73 7.84 6.49 -8.68
C LEU A 73 7.96 5.48 -9.84
N HIS A 74 8.08 5.93 -11.09
CA HIS A 74 8.24 5.03 -12.24
C HIS A 74 9.59 4.31 -12.27
N SER A 75 10.61 4.86 -11.62
CA SER A 75 11.89 4.16 -11.41
C SER A 75 11.70 2.84 -10.65
N LEU A 76 10.74 2.78 -9.71
CA LEU A 76 10.43 1.55 -8.98
C LEU A 76 9.91 0.47 -9.91
N ARG A 77 9.05 0.82 -10.88
CA ARG A 77 8.50 -0.14 -11.85
C ARG A 77 9.61 -0.79 -12.69
N ALA A 78 10.60 0.00 -13.10
CA ALA A 78 11.75 -0.50 -13.84
C ALA A 78 12.60 -1.46 -12.98
N ILE A 79 12.90 -1.08 -11.73
CA ILE A 79 13.70 -1.88 -10.79
C ILE A 79 13.00 -3.19 -10.42
N GLU A 80 11.72 -3.10 -10.05
CA GLU A 80 10.88 -4.22 -9.62
C GLU A 80 10.75 -5.29 -10.69
N THR A 81 10.62 -4.88 -11.96
CA THR A 81 10.38 -5.81 -13.07
C THR A 81 11.61 -6.12 -13.91
N ARG A 82 12.71 -5.38 -13.70
CA ARG A 82 13.88 -5.36 -14.59
C ARG A 82 13.45 -5.23 -16.05
N ARG A 83 12.66 -4.19 -16.33
CA ARG A 83 12.26 -3.79 -17.67
C ARG A 83 12.68 -2.35 -17.90
N ALA A 84 13.07 -2.04 -19.13
CA ALA A 84 13.14 -0.64 -19.52
C ALA A 84 11.73 -0.07 -19.50
N VAL A 85 11.60 1.19 -19.11
CA VAL A 85 10.32 1.91 -19.05
C VAL A 85 10.43 3.17 -19.88
N ILE A 86 9.58 3.34 -20.88
CA ILE A 86 9.47 4.58 -21.64
C ILE A 86 8.31 5.37 -21.06
N ARG A 87 8.55 6.59 -20.59
CA ARG A 87 7.51 7.49 -20.11
C ARG A 87 7.25 8.57 -21.14
N LEU A 88 5.99 8.69 -21.54
CA LEU A 88 5.51 9.71 -22.46
C LEU A 88 4.44 10.55 -21.76
N ALA A 89 4.77 11.81 -21.48
CA ALA A 89 3.90 12.76 -20.83
C ALA A 89 3.60 13.94 -21.77
N ASN A 90 2.31 14.24 -21.99
CA ASN A 90 1.91 15.34 -22.88
C ASN A 90 2.35 16.73 -22.36
N SER A 91 2.25 16.96 -21.05
CA SER A 91 2.57 18.25 -20.42
C SER A 91 3.52 18.11 -19.22
N GLY A 92 4.24 16.99 -19.16
CA GLY A 92 5.10 16.62 -18.03
C GLY A 92 6.45 16.09 -18.49
N LEU A 93 7.12 15.35 -17.60
CA LEU A 93 8.43 14.78 -17.87
C LEU A 93 8.31 13.54 -18.76
N SER A 94 8.89 13.61 -19.96
CA SER A 94 9.10 12.46 -20.86
C SER A 94 10.57 12.04 -20.82
N PHE A 95 10.82 10.75 -20.67
CA PHE A 95 12.15 10.14 -20.54
C PHE A 95 12.05 8.62 -20.66
N TRP A 96 13.19 7.92 -20.68
CA TRP A 96 13.21 6.48 -20.46
C TRP A 96 14.04 6.09 -19.24
N LEU A 97 13.74 4.91 -18.69
CA LEU A 97 14.39 4.33 -17.53
C LEU A 97 15.06 3.03 -17.95
N ASP A 98 16.30 2.83 -17.52
CA ASP A 98 16.97 1.55 -17.68
C ASP A 98 16.52 0.50 -16.66
N LEU A 99 17.08 -0.70 -16.74
CA LEU A 99 16.71 -1.83 -15.86
C LEU A 99 17.01 -1.55 -14.37
N ALA A 100 17.84 -0.56 -14.06
CA ALA A 100 18.14 -0.13 -12.69
C ALA A 100 17.31 1.08 -12.26
N GLY A 101 16.35 1.52 -13.08
CA GLY A 101 15.50 2.68 -12.80
C GLY A 101 16.21 4.02 -12.93
N ARG A 102 17.37 4.08 -13.59
CA ARG A 102 18.08 5.34 -13.86
C ARG A 102 17.44 6.03 -15.06
N ARG A 103 17.24 7.34 -14.94
CA ARG A 103 16.61 8.18 -15.95
C ARG A 103 17.60 8.62 -17.02
N HIS A 104 17.18 8.54 -18.27
CA HIS A 104 17.94 8.92 -19.46
C HIS A 104 17.06 9.74 -20.41
N GLU A 105 17.68 10.60 -21.23
CA GLU A 105 17.03 11.38 -22.29
C GLU A 105 15.77 12.14 -21.81
N VAL A 106 15.96 13.06 -20.86
CA VAL A 106 14.85 13.85 -20.32
C VAL A 106 14.50 14.99 -21.25
N LEU A 107 13.31 14.95 -21.83
CA LEU A 107 12.84 16.00 -22.73
C LEU A 107 12.39 17.27 -21.98
N PRO A 108 12.55 18.46 -22.60
CA PRO A 108 12.08 19.71 -22.01
C PRO A 108 10.55 19.74 -21.88
N VAL A 109 10.06 20.11 -20.70
CA VAL A 109 8.62 20.22 -20.41
C VAL A 109 8.05 21.46 -21.09
N GLY A 110 6.82 21.37 -21.62
CA GLY A 110 6.11 22.52 -22.22
C GLY A 110 6.58 22.87 -23.64
N THR A 111 7.35 21.98 -24.29
CA THR A 111 7.79 22.15 -25.67
C THR A 111 7.42 20.92 -26.48
N ILE A 112 7.27 21.10 -27.80
CA ILE A 112 7.17 19.96 -28.72
C ILE A 112 8.58 19.42 -28.92
N ALA A 113 8.80 18.18 -28.50
CA ALA A 113 10.09 17.51 -28.58
C ALA A 113 9.92 16.05 -28.97
N THR A 114 10.95 15.49 -29.59
CA THR A 114 11.03 14.06 -29.96
C THR A 114 12.41 13.54 -29.58
N ALA A 115 12.51 12.24 -29.33
CA ALA A 115 13.78 11.57 -29.06
C ALA A 115 13.76 10.16 -29.63
N ASP A 116 14.82 9.79 -30.34
CA ASP A 116 15.08 8.43 -30.76
C ASP A 116 15.99 7.76 -29.73
N VAL A 117 15.47 6.72 -29.08
CA VAL A 117 16.15 6.07 -27.96
C VAL A 117 16.33 4.58 -28.22
N ARG A 118 17.47 4.04 -27.79
CA ARG A 118 17.72 2.59 -27.76
C ARG A 118 17.58 2.11 -26.34
N VAL A 119 16.63 1.21 -26.10
CA VAL A 119 16.35 0.67 -24.78
C VAL A 119 16.65 -0.82 -24.72
N PRO A 120 17.19 -1.33 -23.60
CA PRO A 120 17.41 -2.76 -23.43
C PRO A 120 16.07 -3.48 -23.26
N LEU A 121 15.92 -4.60 -23.96
CA LEU A 121 14.85 -5.56 -23.70
C LEU A 121 15.33 -6.58 -22.68
N HIS A 122 14.40 -7.12 -21.89
CA HIS A 122 14.73 -8.14 -20.91
C HIS A 122 13.56 -9.12 -20.76
N GLY A 123 13.86 -10.42 -20.70
CA GLY A 123 12.85 -11.48 -20.57
C GLY A 123 12.78 -12.13 -19.18
N GLY A 124 13.84 -12.03 -18.38
CA GLY A 124 13.93 -12.72 -17.08
C GLY A 124 12.96 -12.20 -16.01
N MET A 125 12.76 -13.01 -14.96
CA MET A 125 11.92 -12.67 -13.81
C MET A 125 12.76 -12.25 -12.60
N THR A 126 12.34 -11.20 -11.92
CA THR A 126 12.96 -10.74 -10.67
C THR A 126 12.40 -11.49 -9.46
N PHE A 127 13.02 -11.33 -8.30
CA PHE A 127 12.47 -11.83 -7.03
C PHE A 127 11.08 -11.23 -6.75
N TYR A 128 10.91 -9.92 -6.96
CA TYR A 128 9.61 -9.26 -6.82
C TYR A 128 8.58 -9.81 -7.81
N GLN A 129 8.98 -10.12 -9.04
CA GLN A 129 8.09 -10.69 -10.03
C GLN A 129 7.57 -12.07 -9.60
N GLN A 130 8.41 -12.88 -8.97
CA GLN A 130 8.03 -14.21 -8.50
C GLN A 130 7.16 -14.15 -7.22
N HIS A 131 7.55 -13.34 -6.23
CA HIS A 131 6.94 -13.36 -4.90
C HIS A 131 5.94 -12.22 -4.62
N GLY A 132 5.93 -11.17 -5.45
CA GLY A 132 5.15 -9.96 -5.21
C GLY A 132 5.55 -9.25 -3.91
N ASP A 133 4.58 -8.58 -3.30
CA ASP A 133 4.75 -7.90 -2.00
C ASP A 133 4.70 -8.89 -0.83
N TRP A 134 5.73 -9.72 -0.71
CA TRP A 134 5.89 -10.64 0.41
C TRP A 134 6.19 -9.95 1.75
N PRO A 135 6.95 -8.82 1.83
CA PRO A 135 7.21 -8.16 3.11
C PRO A 135 5.93 -7.58 3.69
N GLY A 136 5.07 -6.98 2.86
CA GLY A 136 3.77 -6.45 3.29
C GLY A 136 2.88 -7.55 3.85
N ARG A 137 2.77 -8.70 3.17
CA ARG A 137 2.03 -9.87 3.69
C ARG A 137 2.58 -10.37 5.01
N TYR A 138 3.90 -10.47 5.13
CA TYR A 138 4.56 -10.93 6.37
C TYR A 138 4.31 -9.96 7.53
N ALA A 139 4.46 -8.65 7.31
CA ALA A 139 4.20 -7.62 8.31
C ALA A 139 2.74 -7.64 8.78
N LEU A 140 1.79 -7.94 7.88
CA LEU A 140 0.38 -8.12 8.24
C LEU A 140 0.18 -9.32 9.18
N TRP A 141 0.82 -10.45 8.90
CA TRP A 141 0.74 -11.63 9.78
C TRP A 141 1.34 -11.36 11.15
N VAL A 142 2.52 -10.74 11.21
CA VAL A 142 3.19 -10.42 12.47
C VAL A 142 2.39 -9.41 13.30
N SER A 143 1.88 -8.35 12.66
CA SER A 143 1.06 -7.35 13.36
C SER A 143 -0.27 -7.93 13.87
N GLY A 144 -0.91 -8.80 13.08
CA GLY A 144 -2.11 -9.53 13.51
C GLY A 144 -1.84 -10.47 14.69
N ALA A 145 -0.74 -11.23 14.65
CA ALA A 145 -0.36 -12.13 15.75
C ALA A 145 -0.04 -11.37 17.03
N LEU A 146 0.68 -10.25 16.92
CA LEU A 146 0.99 -9.38 18.06
C LEU A 146 -0.29 -8.79 18.66
N LEU A 147 -1.23 -8.34 17.82
CA LEU A 147 -2.52 -7.82 18.28
C LEU A 147 -3.31 -8.87 19.06
N VAL A 148 -3.41 -10.09 18.54
CA VAL A 148 -4.09 -11.21 19.22
C VAL A 148 -3.41 -11.53 20.55
N LEU A 149 -2.08 -11.55 20.60
CA LEU A 149 -1.33 -11.78 21.83
C LEU A 149 -1.62 -10.71 22.89
N LEU A 150 -1.60 -9.43 22.50
CA LEU A 150 -1.87 -8.32 23.41
C LEU A 150 -3.30 -8.36 23.95
N LEU A 151 -4.28 -8.62 23.09
CA LEU A 151 -5.69 -8.78 23.51
C LEU A 151 -5.86 -9.99 24.44
N GLY A 152 -5.16 -11.10 24.18
CA GLY A 152 -5.16 -12.28 25.04
C GLY A 152 -4.56 -12.02 26.42
N LEU A 153 -3.46 -11.26 26.49
CA LEU A 153 -2.82 -10.86 27.75
C LEU A 153 -3.71 -9.93 28.57
N GLU A 154 -4.37 -8.95 27.94
CA GLU A 154 -5.33 -8.06 28.61
C GLU A 154 -6.53 -8.84 29.16
N ALA A 155 -7.10 -9.75 28.36
CA ALA A 155 -8.19 -10.61 28.82
C ALA A 155 -7.76 -11.51 30.00
N TRP A 156 -6.55 -12.06 29.95
CA TRP A 156 -5.99 -12.87 31.03
C TRP A 156 -5.76 -12.06 32.31
N HIS A 157 -5.22 -10.85 32.19
CA HIS A 157 -5.01 -9.95 33.33
C HIS A 157 -6.35 -9.44 33.91
N GLY A 158 -7.32 -9.12 33.06
CA GLY A 158 -8.69 -8.76 33.46
C GLY A 158 -9.38 -9.89 34.24
N GLY A 159 -9.27 -11.13 33.76
CA GLY A 159 -9.81 -12.31 34.45
C GLY A 159 -9.13 -12.61 35.79
N LYS A 160 -7.83 -12.35 35.94
CA LYS A 160 -7.14 -12.48 37.24
C LYS A 160 -7.58 -11.41 38.25
N ARG A 161 -7.80 -10.17 37.78
CA ARG A 161 -8.25 -9.06 38.66
C ARG A 161 -9.67 -9.27 39.19
N SER A 162 -10.57 -9.86 38.39
CA SER A 162 -11.93 -10.16 38.84
C SER A 162 -11.97 -11.29 39.88
N VAL A 163 -11.14 -12.32 39.73
CA VAL A 163 -11.03 -13.42 40.71
C VAL A 163 -10.47 -12.94 42.05
N LEU A 164 -9.38 -12.16 42.03
CA LEU A 164 -8.78 -11.60 43.25
C LEU A 164 -9.72 -10.61 43.98
N ALA A 165 -10.56 -9.87 43.24
CA ALA A 165 -11.57 -9.00 43.84
C ALA A 165 -12.65 -9.79 44.60
N GLN A 166 -12.97 -11.01 44.16
CA GLN A 166 -14.00 -11.86 44.75
C GLN A 166 -13.54 -12.59 46.02
N GLU A 167 -12.24 -12.84 46.16
CA GLU A 167 -11.63 -13.49 47.33
C GLU A 167 -11.29 -12.52 48.47
N SER A 168 -11.55 -11.22 48.31
CA SER A 168 -11.36 -10.23 49.38
C SER A 168 -12.24 -10.59 50.59
N PRO A 169 -11.67 -10.91 51.78
CA PRO A 169 -12.46 -11.35 52.92
C PRO A 169 -13.44 -10.25 53.31
N GLN A 170 -14.74 -10.55 53.27
CA GLN A 170 -15.74 -9.69 53.90
C GLN A 170 -15.37 -9.56 55.38
N SER A 171 -15.08 -8.34 55.83
CA SER A 171 -14.81 -8.06 57.24
C SER A 171 -15.94 -8.65 58.10
N PRO A 172 -15.66 -9.37 59.20
CA PRO A 172 -16.72 -9.96 60.00
C PRO A 172 -17.67 -8.86 60.49
N ARG A 173 -18.93 -8.91 60.05
CA ARG A 173 -19.98 -8.07 60.63
C ARG A 173 -20.00 -8.34 62.13
N GLY A 174 -19.80 -7.28 62.92
CA GLY A 174 -19.81 -7.34 64.37
C GLY A 174 -21.05 -8.07 64.87
N ARG A 175 -20.84 -9.12 65.65
CA ARG A 175 -21.88 -9.78 66.45
C ARG A 175 -22.45 -8.75 67.43
N SER A 176 -23.73 -8.43 67.31
CA SER A 176 -24.49 -7.84 68.39
C SER A 176 -24.64 -8.87 69.52
N SER A 177 -24.11 -8.56 70.69
CA SER A 177 -24.31 -9.35 71.91
C SER A 177 -25.71 -9.14 72.48
N PRO A 178 -26.43 -10.20 72.92
CA PRO A 178 -27.60 -10.08 73.77
C PRO A 178 -27.25 -10.37 75.24
N GLY A 179 -27.59 -9.45 76.15
CA GLY A 179 -27.56 -9.67 77.61
C GLY A 179 -27.26 -8.35 78.34
N GLY A 180 -27.98 -7.93 79.39
CA GLY A 180 -29.05 -8.56 80.15
C GLY A 180 -29.75 -7.52 81.04
N ARG A 181 -30.89 -7.93 81.62
CA ARG A 181 -31.69 -7.16 82.59
C ARG A 181 -31.01 -7.12 83.96
N GLY A 182 -31.21 -6.01 84.69
CA GLY A 182 -31.38 -6.01 86.14
C GLY A 182 -30.50 -5.02 86.93
N GLY A 183 -31.13 -4.04 87.59
CA GLY A 183 -30.50 -3.25 88.66
C GLY A 183 -31.16 -1.89 88.92
N GLN A 184 -31.96 -1.80 89.98
CA GLN A 184 -32.65 -0.59 90.50
C GLN A 184 -31.72 0.40 91.25
N SER A 185 -32.31 1.56 91.59
CA SER A 185 -31.95 2.53 92.65
C SER A 185 -31.01 3.68 92.22
N GLY A 186 -31.26 4.97 92.45
CA GLY A 186 -32.27 5.64 93.28
C GLY A 186 -32.16 7.19 93.16
N ASN A 187 -33.16 7.87 93.73
CA ASN A 187 -33.34 9.33 93.83
C ASN A 187 -32.10 10.15 94.23
N ARG A 188 -31.94 11.32 93.59
CA ARG A 188 -32.04 12.65 94.21
C ARG A 188 -32.17 13.73 93.15
#